data_AF-A0A3M2RNK4-F1
#
_entry.id   AF-A0A3M2RNK4-F1
#
_cell.length_a   1.000
_cell.length_b   1.000
_cell.length_c   1.000
_cell.angle_alpha   90.00
_cell.angle_beta   90.00
_cell.angle_gamma   90.00
#
_symmetry.space_group_name_H-M   'P 1'
#
loop_
_entity.id
_entity.type
_entity.pdbx_description
1 polymer ?
#
loop_
_entity_poly.entity_id
_entity_poly.type
_entity_poly.pdbx_seq_one_letter_code
_entity_poly.pdbx_strand_id
1 'polypeptide(L)' 'MAHLNVKPDPAYLKYQAMMKSRHHYFRWTPRTAKITFIYVAVIPTIMGYIAYKTDGLWDFRAKRKGDLIYEK' A
#
# COMPACT_ATOMS: atom_id res chain seq x y z
N MET A 1 -10.29 -35.80 9.63
CA MET A 1 -10.74 -34.45 9.23
C MET A 1 -11.09 -33.71 10.51
N ALA A 2 -10.56 -32.50 10.74
CA ALA A 2 -10.80 -31.78 11.99
C ALA A 2 -12.31 -31.58 12.21
N HIS A 3 -12.80 -31.91 13.40
CA HIS A 3 -14.17 -31.64 13.80
C HIS A 3 -14.33 -30.12 13.98
N LEU A 4 -14.95 -29.46 13.01
CA LEU A 4 -15.19 -28.02 13.06
C LEU A 4 -16.25 -27.74 14.12
N ASN A 5 -15.94 -26.83 15.05
CA ASN A 5 -16.88 -26.37 16.09
C ASN A 5 -18.09 -25.61 15.51
N VAL A 6 -17.99 -25.20 14.24
CA VAL A 6 -19.05 -24.49 13.50
C VAL A 6 -19.22 -25.16 12.15
N LYS A 7 -20.47 -25.33 11.72
CA LYS A 7 -20.79 -25.85 10.39
C LYS A 7 -20.26 -24.87 9.33
N PRO A 8 -19.37 -25.29 8.42
CA PRO A 8 -18.87 -24.41 7.39
C PRO A 8 -19.99 -24.08 6.39
N ASP A 9 -20.23 -22.79 6.17
CA ASP A 9 -21.15 -22.32 5.15
C ASP A 9 -20.54 -22.56 3.75
N PRO A 10 -21.20 -23.32 2.85
CA PRO A 10 -20.69 -23.58 1.52
C PRO A 10 -20.50 -22.29 0.69
N ALA A 11 -21.30 -21.25 0.90
CA ALA A 11 -21.15 -19.99 0.17
C ALA A 11 -19.88 -19.26 0.59
N TYR A 12 -19.61 -19.19 1.91
CA TYR A 12 -18.36 -18.64 2.43
C TYR A 12 -17.12 -19.41 1.95
N LEU A 13 -17.17 -20.74 1.96
CA LEU A 13 -16.06 -21.57 1.45
C LEU A 13 -15.79 -21.29 -0.04
N LYS A 14 -16.84 -21.13 -0.85
CA LYS A 14 -16.70 -20.78 -2.27
C LYS A 14 -16.10 -19.39 -2.46
N TYR A 15 -16.53 -18.40 -1.66
CA TYR A 15 -15.96 -17.06 -1.69
C TYR A 15 -14.47 -17.06 -1.34
N GLN A 16 -14.08 -17.80 -0.29
CA GLN A 16 -12.68 -17.93 0.12
C GLN A 16 -11.83 -18.58 -1.00
N ALA A 17 -12.34 -19.64 -1.63
CA ALA A 17 -11.66 -20.28 -2.76
C ALA A 17 -11.53 -19.33 -3.97
N MET A 18 -12.55 -18.52 -4.25
CA MET A 18 -12.52 -17.50 -5.31
C MET A 18 -11.49 -16.40 -5.01
N MET A 19 -11.39 -15.92 -3.77
CA MET A 19 -10.37 -14.93 -3.38
C MET A 19 -8.97 -15.49 -3.55
N LYS A 20 -8.71 -16.72 -3.10
CA LYS A 20 -7.40 -17.37 -3.18
C LYS A 20 -6.95 -17.57 -4.64
N SER A 21 -7.87 -17.99 -5.50
CA SER A 21 -7.60 -18.26 -6.92
C SER A 21 -7.68 -17.03 -7.83
N ARG A 22 -8.04 -15.85 -7.30
CA ARG A 22 -8.29 -14.62 -8.09
C ARG A 22 -7.14 -14.24 -9.02
N HIS A 23 -5.90 -14.45 -8.59
CA HIS A 23 -4.70 -14.10 -9.37
C HIS A 23 -4.55 -14.96 -10.64
N HIS A 24 -5.05 -16.20 -10.65
CA HIS A 24 -5.02 -17.07 -11.85
C HIS A 24 -5.90 -16.53 -12.99
N TYR A 25 -6.96 -15.81 -12.65
CA TYR A 25 -7.92 -15.26 -13.61
C TYR A 25 -7.71 -13.77 -13.91
N PHE A 26 -6.58 -13.21 -13.47
CA PHE A 26 -6.27 -11.80 -13.69
C PHE A 26 -6.09 -11.51 -15.19
N ARG A 27 -6.53 -10.32 -15.62
CA ARG A 27 -6.36 -9.83 -16.99
C ARG A 27 -5.92 -8.37 -16.98
N TRP A 28 -5.01 -8.05 -17.89
CA TRP A 28 -4.68 -6.67 -18.19
C TRP A 28 -5.81 -6.03 -18.99
N THR A 29 -6.46 -5.06 -18.37
CA THR A 29 -7.47 -4.20 -18.99
C THR A 29 -6.98 -2.76 -18.83
N PRO A 30 -7.46 -1.81 -19.64
CA PRO A 30 -7.08 -0.40 -19.48
C PRO A 30 -7.29 0.12 -18.05
N ARG A 31 -8.34 -0.36 -17.37
CA ARG A 31 -8.61 -0.02 -15.96
C ARG A 31 -7.58 -0.61 -15.01
N THR A 32 -7.33 -1.92 -15.07
CA THR A 32 -6.40 -2.59 -14.14
C THR A 32 -4.96 -2.11 -14.36
N ALA A 33 -4.55 -1.93 -15.63
CA ALA A 33 -3.24 -1.39 -15.98
C ALA A 33 -3.02 0.01 -15.39
N LYS A 34 -4.00 0.92 -15.53
CA LYS A 34 -3.93 2.27 -14.97
C LYS A 34 -3.78 2.25 -13.45
N ILE A 35 -4.59 1.44 -12.76
CA ILE A 35 -4.54 1.33 -11.30
C ILE A 35 -3.18 0.79 -10.86
N THR A 36 -2.72 -0.32 -11.46
CA THR A 36 -1.41 -0.89 -11.11
C THR A 36 -0.28 0.10 -11.35
N PHE A 37 -0.27 0.81 -12.48
CA PHE A 37 0.76 1.80 -12.77
C PHE A 37 0.80 2.93 -11.73
N ILE A 38 -0.36 3.46 -11.32
CA ILE A 38 -0.44 4.52 -10.30
C ILE A 38 0.17 4.04 -8.97
N TYR A 39 -0.25 2.86 -8.49
CA TYR A 39 0.17 2.39 -7.18
C TYR A 39 1.59 1.81 -7.14
N VAL A 40 2.08 1.23 -8.25
CA VAL A 40 3.41 0.62 -8.30
C VAL A 40 4.50 1.63 -8.69
N ALA A 41 4.19 2.60 -9.55
CA ALA A 41 5.18 3.57 -10.03
C ALA A 41 4.91 4.97 -9.47
N VAL A 42 3.75 5.56 -9.77
CA VAL A 42 3.50 6.99 -9.51
C VAL A 42 3.60 7.33 -8.02
N ILE A 43 2.90 6.58 -7.16
CA ILE A 43 2.88 6.85 -5.72
C ILE A 43 4.28 6.67 -5.10
N PRO A 44 4.99 5.54 -5.31
CA PRO A 44 6.35 5.40 -4.80
C PRO A 44 7.33 6.44 -5.32
N THR A 45 7.24 6.84 -6.60
CA THR A 45 8.11 7.89 -7.15
C THR A 45 7.87 9.24 -6.50
N ILE A 46 6.61 9.66 -6.32
CA ILE A 46 6.29 10.93 -5.64
C ILE A 46 6.79 10.88 -4.20
N MET A 47 6.49 9.80 -3.48
CA MET A 47 6.90 9.65 -2.08
C MET A 47 8.43 9.65 -1.96
N GLY A 48 9.13 8.90 -2.82
CA GLY A 48 10.59 8.85 -2.85
C GLY A 48 11.19 10.21 -3.17
N TYR A 49 10.65 10.93 -4.15
CA TYR A 49 11.11 12.29 -4.48
C TYR A 49 10.98 13.24 -3.29
N ILE A 50 9.82 13.25 -2.63
CA ILE A 50 9.61 14.07 -1.43
C ILE A 50 10.61 13.66 -0.36
N ALA A 51 10.70 12.36 -0.05
CA ALA A 51 11.60 11.83 0.96
C ALA A 51 13.05 12.30 0.71
N TYR A 52 13.60 12.09 -0.49
CA TYR A 52 14.96 12.52 -0.82
C TYR A 52 15.17 14.04 -0.77
N LYS A 53 14.12 14.83 -1.02
CA LYS A 53 14.21 16.29 -0.95
C LYS A 53 14.08 16.83 0.46
N THR A 54 13.34 16.13 1.33
CA THR A 54 13.12 16.53 2.72
C THR A 54 14.06 15.85 3.71
N ASP A 55 14.81 14.85 3.27
CA ASP A 55 15.77 14.14 4.10
C ASP A 55 16.86 15.11 4.58
N GLY A 56 17.09 15.14 5.89
CA GLY A 56 18.01 16.08 6.55
C GLY A 56 17.60 17.57 6.49
N LEU A 57 16.49 17.92 5.84
CA LEU A 57 16.09 19.31 5.61
C LEU A 57 15.56 20.01 6.87
N TRP A 58 15.04 19.23 7.81
CA TRP A 58 14.38 19.75 9.00
C TRP A 58 15.07 19.22 10.25
N ASP A 59 15.68 20.11 11.03
CA ASP A 59 16.19 19.81 12.37
C ASP A 59 15.36 20.53 13.43
N PHE A 60 14.63 19.76 14.22
CA PHE A 60 13.82 20.25 15.33
C PHE A 60 14.56 20.18 16.68
N ARG A 61 15.81 19.70 16.70
CA ARG A 61 16.56 19.49 17.93
C ARG A 61 16.88 20.84 18.60
N ALA A 62 16.39 21.00 19.83
CA ALA A 62 16.63 22.16 20.70
C ALA A 62 16.25 23.54 20.11
N LYS A 63 15.42 23.59 19.05
CA LYS A 63 14.94 24.85 18.45
C LYS A 63 13.82 25.47 19.30
N ARG A 64 13.81 26.80 19.44
CA ARG A 64 12.80 27.59 20.17
C ARG A 64 11.99 28.49 19.23
N LYS A 65 11.00 29.21 19.77
CA LYS A 65 10.17 30.14 18.99
C LYS A 65 11.03 31.21 18.33
N GLY A 66 11.04 31.23 17.00
CA GLY A 66 11.81 32.16 16.18
C GLY A 66 13.10 31.58 15.58
N ASP A 67 13.52 30.38 16.00
CA ASP A 67 14.72 29.73 15.47
C ASP A 67 14.46 29.07 14.11
N LEU A 68 15.47 29.07 13.24
CA LEU A 68 15.41 28.42 11.93
C LEU A 68 15.51 26.90 12.07
N ILE A 69 14.50 26.21 11.54
CA ILE A 69 14.36 24.74 11.55
C ILE A 69 14.89 24.11 10.26
N TYR A 70 15.04 24.92 9.22
CA TYR A 70 15.49 24.51 7.89
C TYR A 70 17.02 24.39 7.84
N GLU A 71 17.51 23.20 7.53
CA GLU A 71 18.92 22.88 7.32
C GLU A 71 19.15 22.67 5.81
N LYS A 72 20.10 23.39 5.20
CA LYS A 72 20.33 23.42 3.73
C LYS A 72 21.68 22.84 3.34
#